data_AF-A0A6A3NWG7-F1
#
_entry.id   AF-A0A6A3NWG7-F1
#
_cell.length_a   1.000
_cell.length_b   1.000
_cell.length_c   1.000
_cell.angle_alpha   90.00
_cell.angle_beta   90.00
_cell.angle_gamma   90.00
#
_symmetry.space_group_name_H-M   'P 1'
#
loop_
_entity.id
_entity.type
_entity.pdbx_description
1 polymer ?
#
loop_
_entity_poly.entity_id
_entity_poly.type
_entity_poly.pdbx_seq_one_letter_code
_entity_poly.pdbx_strand_id
1 'polypeptide(L)'
;MRDGYNQNRIEQIFEVGDKVYLSTQNLDPKHSSLPNSTKFGPKWIGPYTVVWKIHNHAYELNIKVGNKLHPVFNTASLKSYKEPTRLSRPRDRTLADGSIGQIVKALHGKRT
;
A
#
# COMPACT_ATOMS: atom_id res chain seq x y z
N MET A 1 7.84 -6.95 -31.05
CA MET A 1 8.98 -7.37 -30.20
C MET A 1 8.45 -7.63 -28.81
N ARG A 2 8.69 -8.82 -28.23
CA ARG A 2 8.30 -9.12 -26.84
C ARG A 2 9.52 -8.85 -25.96
N ASP A 3 9.38 -7.95 -25.00
CA ASP A 3 10.41 -7.65 -24.00
C ASP A 3 10.73 -8.90 -23.17
N GLY A 4 11.85 -9.56 -23.47
CA GLY A 4 12.27 -10.79 -22.81
C GLY A 4 12.62 -10.62 -21.32
N TYR A 5 12.81 -9.38 -20.86
CA TYR A 5 13.24 -9.07 -19.50
C TYR A 5 12.15 -9.25 -18.42
N ASN A 6 10.87 -9.32 -18.79
CA ASN A 6 9.74 -9.37 -17.85
C ASN A 6 8.90 -10.65 -17.91
N GLN A 7 9.42 -11.73 -18.51
CA GLN A 7 8.67 -12.97 -18.77
C GLN A 7 8.12 -13.66 -17.50
N ASN A 8 8.72 -13.40 -16.33
CA ASN A 8 8.29 -13.99 -15.06
C ASN A 8 7.54 -13.00 -14.13
N ARG A 9 7.19 -11.81 -14.64
CA ARG A 9 6.40 -10.85 -13.88
C ARG A 9 4.93 -10.98 -14.22
N ILE A 10 4.09 -11.10 -13.20
CA ILE A 10 2.64 -10.92 -13.36
C ILE A 10 2.40 -9.46 -13.71
N GLU A 11 1.76 -9.21 -14.84
CA GLU A 11 1.39 -7.85 -15.25
C GLU A 11 0.38 -7.28 -14.27
N GLN A 12 0.74 -6.16 -13.64
CA GLN A 12 -0.14 -5.41 -12.75
C GLN A 12 -0.68 -4.21 -13.52
N ILE A 13 -1.99 -4.20 -13.74
CA ILE A 13 -2.71 -3.15 -14.45
C ILE A 13 -3.51 -2.36 -13.42
N PHE A 14 -3.52 -1.03 -13.58
CA PHE A 14 -4.29 -0.11 -12.75
C PHE A 14 -5.15 0.79 -13.64
N GLU A 15 -6.28 1.21 -13.12
CA GLU A 15 -7.17 2.16 -13.77
C GLU A 15 -7.06 3.55 -13.13
N VAL A 16 -7.51 4.57 -13.86
CA VAL A 16 -7.58 5.94 -13.33
C VAL A 16 -8.59 5.95 -12.18
N GLY A 17 -8.19 6.53 -11.05
CA GLY A 17 -8.98 6.53 -9.81
C GLY A 17 -8.60 5.42 -8.82
N ASP A 18 -7.85 4.39 -9.25
CA ASP A 18 -7.37 3.36 -8.34
C ASP A 18 -6.45 3.95 -7.27
N LYS A 19 -6.56 3.37 -6.07
CA LYS A 19 -5.63 3.65 -4.98
C LYS A 19 -4.47 2.66 -5.05
N VAL A 20 -3.25 3.18 -4.93
CA VAL A 20 -2.02 2.38 -4.97
C VAL A 20 -1.06 2.84 -3.89
N TYR A 21 -0.26 1.90 -3.39
CA TYR A 21 0.91 2.16 -2.58
C TYR A 21 2.13 2.34 -3.47
N LEU A 22 3.00 3.29 -3.09
CA LEU A 22 4.29 3.51 -3.74
C LEU A 22 5.43 2.90 -2.89
N SER A 23 6.35 2.19 -3.53
CA SER A 23 7.53 1.60 -2.90
C SER A 23 8.54 2.67 -2.51
N THR A 24 9.13 2.56 -1.32
CA THR A 24 10.18 3.47 -0.84
C THR A 24 11.60 3.02 -1.17
N GLN A 25 11.78 1.81 -1.74
CA GLN A 25 13.10 1.22 -1.95
C GLN A 25 14.04 2.07 -2.81
N ASN A 26 13.50 2.76 -3.82
CA ASN A 26 14.26 3.57 -4.77
C ASN A 26 13.94 5.07 -4.63
N LEU A 27 13.30 5.49 -3.53
CA LEU A 27 13.01 6.89 -3.30
C LEU A 27 14.13 7.53 -2.51
N ASP A 28 14.57 8.72 -2.95
CA ASP A 28 15.47 9.53 -2.15
C ASP A 28 14.69 10.10 -0.94
N PRO A 29 15.07 9.77 0.31
CA PRO A 29 14.37 10.24 1.49
C PRO A 29 14.34 11.78 1.58
N LYS A 30 15.33 12.48 1.01
CA LYS A 30 15.38 13.95 0.95
C LYS A 30 14.22 14.56 0.18
N HIS A 31 13.65 13.81 -0.76
CA HIS A 31 12.61 14.27 -1.68
C HIS A 31 11.22 13.72 -1.31
N SER A 32 11.16 12.67 -0.48
CA SER A 32 9.94 11.91 -0.17
C SER A 32 9.15 12.44 1.03
N SER A 33 9.62 13.51 1.68
CA SER A 33 9.09 13.98 2.99
C SER A 33 9.10 12.87 4.06
N LEU A 34 9.88 11.80 3.82
CA LEU A 34 10.07 10.68 4.73
C LEU A 34 11.24 10.97 5.67
N PRO A 35 11.28 10.36 6.87
CA PRO A 35 12.46 10.44 7.72
C PRO A 35 13.71 9.97 6.95
N ASN A 36 14.83 10.67 7.16
CA ASN A 36 16.12 10.37 6.51
C ASN A 36 16.68 8.97 6.81
N SER A 37 16.11 8.26 7.81
CA SER A 37 16.49 6.89 8.13
C SER A 37 15.75 5.89 7.23
N THR A 38 16.48 5.26 6.32
CA THR A 38 16.01 4.10 5.54
C THR A 38 15.87 2.84 6.39
N LYS A 39 16.59 2.75 7.52
CA LYS A 39 16.47 1.61 8.44
C LYS A 39 15.20 1.77 9.28
N PHE A 40 14.34 0.75 9.26
CA PHE A 40 13.02 0.69 9.91
C PHE A 40 11.94 1.63 9.35
N GLY A 41 12.17 2.26 8.19
CA GLY A 41 11.15 3.04 7.50
C GLY A 41 10.04 2.17 6.88
N PRO A 42 8.87 2.75 6.56
CA PRO A 42 7.81 2.04 5.87
C PRO A 42 8.28 1.65 4.45
N LYS A 43 8.11 0.37 4.08
CA LYS A 43 8.43 -0.12 2.73
C LYS A 43 7.49 0.43 1.65
N TRP A 44 6.27 0.77 2.04
CA TRP A 44 5.19 1.22 1.17
C TRP A 44 4.59 2.48 1.77
N ILE A 45 4.38 3.51 0.96
CA ILE A 45 3.86 4.81 1.39
C ILE A 45 2.58 5.16 0.64
N GLY A 46 1.67 5.80 1.39
CA GLY A 46 0.43 6.42 0.91
C GLY A 46 -0.56 5.44 0.26
N PRO A 47 -1.87 5.68 0.38
CA PRO A 47 -2.73 5.49 -0.78
C PRO A 47 -2.58 6.73 -1.68
N TYR A 48 -1.91 6.58 -2.81
CA TYR A 48 -1.92 7.56 -3.89
C TYR A 48 -2.97 7.16 -4.91
N THR A 49 -3.61 8.16 -5.52
CA THR A 49 -4.59 7.92 -6.57
C THR A 49 -3.91 7.98 -7.93
N VAL A 50 -4.18 7.00 -8.79
CA VAL A 50 -3.74 7.02 -10.19
C VAL A 50 -4.54 8.11 -10.91
N VAL A 51 -3.83 9.10 -11.45
CA VAL A 51 -4.41 10.22 -12.21
C VAL A 51 -4.49 9.85 -13.68
N TRP A 52 -3.43 9.25 -14.22
CA TRP A 52 -3.35 8.90 -15.64
C TRP A 52 -2.40 7.72 -15.88
N LYS A 53 -2.77 6.81 -16.78
CA LYS A 53 -1.88 5.85 -17.41
C LYS A 53 -1.13 6.50 -18.60
N ILE A 54 0.17 6.77 -18.42
CA ILE A 54 1.01 7.39 -19.45
C ILE A 54 1.48 6.34 -20.48
N HIS A 55 1.94 5.18 -20.00
CA HIS A 55 2.39 4.06 -20.84
C HIS A 55 1.90 2.72 -20.26
N ASN A 56 2.20 1.62 -20.94
CA ASN A 56 1.77 0.28 -20.50
C ASN A 56 2.19 -0.03 -19.04
N HIS A 57 3.35 0.47 -18.62
CA HIS A 57 3.90 0.23 -17.29
C HIS A 57 4.18 1.50 -16.49
N ALA A 58 3.74 2.68 -16.93
CA ALA A 58 4.01 3.95 -16.25
C ALA A 58 2.70 4.71 -15.95
N TYR A 59 2.53 5.06 -14.68
CA TYR A 59 1.33 5.69 -14.15
C TYR A 59 1.69 6.98 -13.42
N GLU A 60 0.90 8.02 -13.66
CA GLU A 60 0.94 9.27 -12.93
C GLU A 60 0.10 9.15 -11.66
N LEU A 61 0.69 9.54 -10.53
CA LEU A 61 0.07 9.53 -9.22
C LEU A 61 -0.20 10.95 -8.75
N ASN A 62 -1.29 11.13 -8.00
CA ASN A 62 -1.59 12.37 -7.31
C ASN A 62 -0.68 12.54 -6.08
N ILE A 63 0.55 12.98 -6.31
CA ILE A 63 1.48 13.36 -5.25
C ILE A 63 1.20 14.81 -4.85
N LYS A 64 1.03 15.05 -3.54
CA LYS A 64 0.86 16.40 -3.02
C LYS A 64 2.04 17.29 -3.41
N VAL A 65 1.74 18.53 -3.82
CA VAL A 65 2.67 19.55 -4.34
C VAL A 65 3.86 19.86 -3.40
N GLY A 66 3.77 19.51 -2.11
CA GLY A 66 4.87 19.69 -1.14
C GLY A 66 5.98 18.63 -1.21
N ASN A 67 5.76 17.49 -1.87
CA ASN A 67 6.76 16.44 -2.01
C ASN A 67 7.54 16.65 -3.31
N LYS A 68 8.88 16.65 -3.24
CA LYS A 68 9.76 16.78 -4.42
C LYS A 68 9.89 15.47 -5.22
N LEU A 69 8.88 14.61 -5.15
CA LEU A 69 8.85 13.33 -5.87
C LEU A 69 8.31 13.55 -7.28
N HIS A 70 8.90 12.86 -8.25
CA HIS A 70 8.32 12.78 -9.60
C HIS A 70 6.92 12.16 -9.52
N PRO A 71 5.91 12.66 -10.25
CA PRO A 71 4.55 12.13 -10.18
C PRO A 71 4.39 10.79 -10.92
N VAL A 72 5.34 10.42 -11.78
CA VAL A 72 5.25 9.25 -12.66
C VAL A 72 6.06 8.08 -12.13
N PHE A 73 5.44 6.90 -12.02
CA PHE A 73 6.09 5.68 -11.53
C PHE A 73 5.78 4.45 -12.36
N ASN A 74 6.73 3.51 -12.36
CA ASN A 74 6.56 2.22 -13.01
C ASN A 74 5.71 1.25 -12.17
N THR A 75 4.94 0.35 -12.80
CA THR A 75 4.17 -0.74 -12.15
C THR A 75 4.95 -1.52 -11.12
N ALA A 76 6.25 -1.77 -11.33
CA ALA A 76 7.10 -2.49 -10.39
C ALA A 76 7.29 -1.77 -9.04
N SER A 77 7.11 -0.45 -9.02
CA SER A 77 7.18 0.38 -7.81
C SER A 77 5.80 0.58 -7.16
N LEU A 78 4.74 0.07 -7.78
CA LEU A 78 3.36 0.24 -7.32
C LEU A 78 2.82 -1.07 -6.77
N LYS A 79 1.88 -0.94 -5.84
CA LYS A 79 1.13 -2.07 -5.28
C LYS A 79 -0.32 -1.66 -5.10
N SER A 80 -1.26 -2.55 -5.44
CA SER A 80 -2.68 -2.27 -5.24
C SER A 80 -3.00 -1.96 -3.78
N TYR A 81 -3.78 -0.90 -3.56
CA TYR A 81 -4.30 -0.58 -2.24
C TYR A 81 -5.44 -1.55 -1.90
N LYS A 82 -5.28 -2.27 -0.80
CA LYS A 82 -6.38 -3.00 -0.18
C LYS A 82 -6.89 -2.14 0.95
N GLU A 83 -8.18 -1.82 0.91
CA GLU A 83 -8.81 -1.17 2.05
C GLU A 83 -8.50 -1.98 3.30
N PRO A 84 -8.09 -1.34 4.41
CA PRO A 84 -7.95 -2.04 5.67
C PRO A 84 -9.34 -2.55 6.01
N THR A 85 -9.58 -3.84 5.76
CA THR A 85 -10.80 -4.54 6.17
C THR A 85 -10.92 -4.27 7.65
N ARG A 86 -11.82 -3.35 8.01
CA ARG A 86 -11.85 -2.82 9.38
C ARG A 86 -12.02 -4.00 10.32
N LEU A 87 -11.14 -4.01 11.32
CA LEU A 87 -11.12 -4.93 12.44
C LEU A 87 -10.65 -6.32 12.00
N SER A 88 -9.56 -6.78 12.62
CA SER A 88 -9.46 -8.20 12.95
C SER A 88 -10.74 -8.58 13.67
N ARG A 89 -11.78 -9.03 12.94
CA ARG A 89 -12.91 -9.69 13.57
C ARG A 89 -12.29 -10.78 14.43
N PRO A 90 -12.48 -10.74 15.76
CA PRO A 90 -11.94 -11.79 16.60
C PRO A 90 -12.50 -13.10 16.04
N ARG A 91 -11.61 -14.02 15.65
CA ARG A 91 -12.07 -15.32 15.15
C ARG A 91 -12.84 -16.00 16.26
N ASP A 92 -13.96 -16.58 15.92
CA ASP A 92 -14.71 -17.41 16.85
C ASP A 92 -13.82 -18.58 17.28
N ARG A 93 -13.74 -18.81 18.59
CA ARG A 93 -13.01 -19.92 19.19
C ARG A 93 -13.94 -20.74 20.06
N THR A 94 -13.62 -22.01 20.22
CA THR A 94 -14.23 -22.87 21.24
C THR A 94 -13.71 -22.43 22.61
N LEU A 95 -14.60 -21.90 23.45
CA LEU A 95 -14.32 -21.51 24.81
C LEU A 95 -14.29 -22.74 25.73
N ALA A 96 -13.78 -22.59 26.96
CA ALA A 96 -13.63 -23.70 27.90
C ALA A 96 -14.96 -24.35 28.32
N ASP A 97 -16.08 -23.65 28.12
CA ASP A 97 -17.45 -24.12 28.37
C ASP A 97 -18.07 -24.87 27.17
N GLY A 98 -17.31 -25.07 26.09
CA GLY A 98 -17.77 -25.72 24.86
C GLY A 98 -18.58 -24.81 23.93
N SER A 99 -18.79 -23.55 24.29
CA SER A 99 -19.47 -22.58 23.43
C SER A 99 -18.53 -21.98 22.38
N ILE A 100 -19.07 -21.62 21.21
CA ILE A 100 -18.33 -20.90 20.17
C ILE A 100 -18.50 -19.40 20.41
N GLY A 101 -17.40 -18.69 20.67
CA GLY A 101 -17.44 -17.25 20.96
C GLY A 101 -16.10 -16.53 20.78
N GLN A 102 -16.12 -15.22 20.95
CA GLN A 102 -14.93 -14.38 20.87
C GLN A 102 -14.25 -14.26 22.25
N ILE A 103 -12.92 -14.34 22.28
CA ILE A 103 -12.12 -14.23 23.53
C ILE A 103 -12.33 -12.87 24.22
N VAL A 104 -12.54 -11.81 23.44
CA VAL A 104 -12.79 -10.46 23.94
C VAL A 104 -14.28 -10.18 23.99
N LYS A 105 -14.84 -10.10 25.21
CA LYS A 105 -16.28 -9.87 25.43
C LYS A 105 -16.68 -8.39 25.20
N ALA A 106 -15.76 -7.45 25.44
CA ALA A 106 -15.91 -6.03 25.13
C ALA A 106 -14.54 -5.33 25.18
N LEU A 107 -14.27 -4.41 24.25
CA LEU A 107 -13.14 -3.48 24.35
C LEU A 107 -13.58 -2.28 25.19
N HIS A 108 -13.15 -2.21 26.46
CA HIS A 108 -13.37 -1.03 27.30
C HIS A 108 -12.31 0.04 26.95
N GLY A 109 -12.79 1.24 26.64
CA GLY A 109 -12.10 2.53 26.43
C GLY A 109 -10.57 2.57 26.24
N LYS A 110 -10.12 3.28 25.20
CA LYS A 110 -8.71 3.69 25.06
C LYS A 110 -8.26 4.42 26.33
N ARG A 111 -7.19 3.92 26.97
CA ARG A 111 -6.46 4.68 27.99
C ARG A 111 -5.90 5.92 27.27
N THR A 112 -6.37 7.09 27.69
CA THR A 112 -5.83 8.39 27.26
C THR A 112 -4.56 8.67 28.04
#